data_AF-A0A514XH18-F1
#
_entry.id   AF-A0A514XH18-F1
#
_cell.length_a   1.000
_cell.length_b   1.000
_cell.length_c   1.000
_cell.angle_alpha   90.00
_cell.angle_beta   90.00
_cell.angle_gamma   90.00
#
_symmetry.space_group_name_H-M   'P 1'
#
loop_
_entity.id
_entity.type
_entity.pdbx_description
1 polymer ?
#
loop_
_entity_poly.entity_id
_entity_poly.type
_entity_poly.pdbx_seq_one_letter_code
_entity_poly.pdbx_strand_id
1 'polypeptide(L)'
;MKQVIAAIVMVFSVPTISMATAMSPERSRCWSMEASLDSYKAWSKSYSKFKAEELNLDETTRFYLKQKALSKVVMLTEDFAKQAQVKAPVNLITQAKDLIKETKAGHIPQASAVKIMTSGLERFEEKMGEMINRAETDNQECFMKERVIYTEKDSAVKSSKAVN
;
A
#
# COMPACT_ATOMS: atom_id res chain seq x y z
N MET A 1 23.66 -64.78 -0.55
CA MET A 1 23.81 -63.63 0.38
C MET A 1 24.50 -62.51 -0.42
N LYS A 2 23.80 -61.50 -0.97
CA LYS A 2 23.32 -60.23 -0.36
C LYS A 2 24.36 -59.59 0.57
N GLN A 3 24.76 -58.32 0.53
CA GLN A 3 24.70 -57.16 -0.37
C GLN A 3 25.80 -56.18 0.16
N VAL A 4 26.59 -55.54 -0.70
CA VAL A 4 26.67 -54.06 -0.95
C VAL A 4 27.37 -53.18 0.10
N ILE A 5 28.57 -52.72 -0.30
CA ILE A 5 29.13 -51.34 -0.32
C ILE A 5 28.80 -50.40 0.84
N ALA A 6 29.84 -49.96 1.57
CA ALA A 6 29.84 -48.72 2.35
C ALA A 6 30.80 -47.72 1.70
N ALA A 7 30.26 -46.81 0.89
CA ALA A 7 30.98 -45.64 0.37
C ALA A 7 30.75 -44.47 1.34
N ILE A 8 31.84 -43.94 1.88
CA ILE A 8 31.83 -42.75 2.74
C ILE A 8 31.69 -41.53 1.82
N VAL A 9 30.49 -40.94 1.79
CA VAL A 9 30.23 -39.65 1.14
C VAL A 9 30.66 -38.54 2.11
N MET A 10 31.77 -37.87 1.79
CA MET A 10 32.16 -36.63 2.43
C MET A 10 31.16 -35.54 2.03
N VAL A 11 30.32 -35.13 2.98
CA VAL A 11 29.44 -33.97 2.85
C VAL A 11 30.32 -32.71 2.96
N PHE A 12 30.69 -32.14 1.82
CA PHE A 12 31.21 -30.78 1.75
C PHE A 12 30.08 -29.82 2.12
N SER A 13 30.07 -29.36 3.37
CA SER A 13 29.26 -28.25 3.83
C SER A 13 29.78 -26.95 3.19
N VAL A 14 29.22 -26.59 2.04
CA VAL A 14 29.37 -25.25 1.49
C VAL A 14 28.61 -24.30 2.43
N PRO A 15 29.25 -23.29 3.03
CA PRO A 15 28.50 -22.26 3.73
C PRO A 15 27.75 -21.45 2.67
N THR A 16 26.46 -21.73 2.52
CA THR A 16 25.54 -20.83 1.83
C THR A 16 25.45 -19.56 2.67
N ILE A 17 26.30 -18.57 2.37
CA ILE A 17 26.10 -17.20 2.83
C ILE A 17 24.83 -16.73 2.13
N SER A 18 23.69 -16.91 2.81
CA SER A 18 22.42 -16.32 2.38
C SER A 18 22.57 -14.81 2.56
N MET A 19 23.05 -14.13 1.52
CA MET A 19 23.01 -12.68 1.43
C MET A 19 21.56 -12.26 1.18
N ALA A 20 20.71 -12.42 2.19
CA ALA A 20 19.55 -11.55 2.31
C ALA A 20 20.12 -10.16 2.59
N THR A 21 20.33 -9.36 1.53
CA THR A 21 20.59 -7.93 1.70
C THR A 21 19.43 -7.36 2.50
N ALA A 22 19.64 -7.12 3.79
CA ALA A 22 18.67 -6.48 4.65
C ALA A 22 18.30 -5.16 3.98
N MET A 23 17.03 -5.00 3.60
CA MET A 23 16.55 -3.72 3.09
C MET A 23 16.80 -2.67 4.17
N SER A 24 17.37 -1.52 3.78
CA SER A 24 17.46 -0.40 4.71
C SER A 24 16.05 -0.01 5.19
N PRO A 25 15.90 0.48 6.43
CA PRO A 25 14.61 0.93 6.95
C PRO A 25 13.89 1.90 6.01
N GLU A 26 14.66 2.78 5.36
CA GLU A 26 14.16 3.74 4.39
C GLU A 26 13.59 3.09 3.13
N ARG A 27 14.31 2.12 2.56
CA ARG A 27 13.82 1.37 1.39
C ARG A 27 12.57 0.56 1.70
N SER A 28 12.50 -0.01 2.92
CA SER A 28 11.33 -0.74 3.41
C SER A 28 10.11 0.17 3.56
N ARG A 29 10.31 1.37 4.09
CA ARG A 29 9.29 2.42 4.21
C ARG A 29 8.77 2.85 2.84
N CYS A 30 9.66 3.20 1.90
CA CYS A 30 9.26 3.62 0.55
C CYS A 30 8.46 2.52 -0.17
N TRP A 31 8.88 1.25 -0.05
CA TRP A 31 8.16 0.12 -0.63
C TRP A 31 6.77 -0.06 -0.01
N SER A 32 6.67 0.09 1.32
CA SER A 32 5.39 0.02 2.04
C SER A 32 4.46 1.18 1.67
N MET A 33 5.01 2.38 1.48
CA MET A 33 4.27 3.55 1.02
C MET A 33 3.73 3.34 -0.40
N GLU A 34 4.55 2.81 -1.30
CA GLU A 34 4.15 2.48 -2.66
C GLU A 34 3.02 1.44 -2.70
N ALA A 35 3.14 0.36 -1.91
CA ALA A 35 2.10 -0.65 -1.80
C ALA A 35 0.77 -0.09 -1.26
N SER A 36 0.84 0.84 -0.30
CA SER A 36 -0.34 1.57 0.19
C SER A 36 -0.96 2.44 -0.90
N LEU A 37 -0.14 3.13 -1.69
CA LEU A 37 -0.61 3.96 -2.81
C LEU A 37 -1.28 3.12 -3.90
N ASP A 38 -0.71 1.97 -4.25
CA ASP A 38 -1.31 1.05 -5.23
C ASP A 38 -2.64 0.47 -4.71
N SER A 39 -2.71 0.15 -3.42
CA SER A 39 -3.95 -0.28 -2.78
C SER A 39 -5.02 0.81 -2.81
N TYR A 40 -4.64 2.07 -2.60
CA TYR A 40 -5.53 3.22 -2.76
C TYR A 40 -6.00 3.42 -4.20
N LYS A 41 -5.11 3.34 -5.19
CA LYS A 41 -5.47 3.44 -6.61
C LYS A 41 -6.45 2.34 -7.02
N ALA A 42 -6.23 1.11 -6.57
CA ALA A 42 -7.13 -0.01 -6.83
C ALA A 42 -8.51 0.19 -6.17
N TRP A 43 -8.53 0.69 -4.94
CA TRP A 43 -9.77 1.08 -4.27
C TRP A 43 -10.50 2.20 -5.01
N SER A 44 -9.80 3.28 -5.37
CA SER A 44 -10.38 4.44 -6.07
C SER A 44 -11.00 4.03 -7.40
N LYS A 45 -10.29 3.23 -8.22
CA LYS A 45 -10.84 2.69 -9.47
C LYS A 45 -12.10 1.86 -9.25
N SER A 46 -12.12 1.02 -8.21
CA SER A 46 -13.29 0.20 -7.87
C SER A 46 -14.46 1.07 -7.38
N TYR A 47 -14.16 2.10 -6.59
CA TYR A 47 -15.14 3.04 -6.08
C TYR A 47 -15.75 3.91 -7.19
N SER A 48 -14.96 4.36 -8.16
CA SER A 48 -15.47 5.10 -9.32
C SER A 48 -16.46 4.27 -10.16
N LYS A 49 -16.19 2.97 -10.34
CA LYS A 49 -17.14 2.05 -10.99
C LYS A 49 -18.44 1.94 -10.21
N PHE A 50 -18.33 1.72 -8.90
CA PHE A 50 -19.49 1.71 -8.01
C PHE A 50 -20.29 3.02 -8.10
N LYS A 51 -19.64 4.19 -8.10
CA LYS A 51 -20.30 5.50 -8.22
C LYS A 51 -21.07 5.65 -9.54
N ALA A 52 -20.53 5.11 -10.64
CA ALA A 52 -21.20 5.12 -11.94
C ALA A 52 -22.44 4.21 -11.99
N GLU A 53 -22.40 3.09 -11.28
CA GLU A 53 -23.48 2.10 -11.25
C GLU A 53 -24.50 2.33 -10.12
N GLU A 54 -24.19 3.23 -9.18
CA GLU A 54 -24.92 3.42 -7.93
C GLU A 54 -26.43 3.64 -8.10
N LEU A 55 -26.83 4.42 -9.11
CA LEU A 55 -28.23 4.75 -9.37
C LEU A 55 -29.07 3.52 -9.74
N ASN A 56 -28.43 2.45 -10.24
CA ASN A 56 -29.08 1.21 -10.65
C ASN A 56 -29.16 0.17 -9.51
N LEU A 57 -28.62 0.50 -8.33
CA LEU A 57 -28.61 -0.40 -7.17
C LEU A 57 -29.76 -0.06 -6.22
N ASP A 58 -30.35 -1.10 -5.62
CA ASP A 58 -31.30 -0.92 -4.53
C ASP A 58 -30.63 -0.28 -3.29
N GLU A 59 -31.45 0.28 -2.40
CA GLU A 59 -30.96 1.02 -1.24
C GLU A 59 -30.07 0.19 -0.32
N THR A 60 -30.45 -1.07 -0.08
CA THR A 60 -29.73 -1.96 0.82
C THR A 60 -28.36 -2.31 0.24
N THR A 61 -28.28 -2.61 -1.05
CA THR A 61 -27.00 -2.86 -1.73
C THR A 61 -26.11 -1.61 -1.71
N ARG A 62 -26.66 -0.42 -1.99
CA ARG A 62 -25.91 0.84 -1.89
C ARG A 62 -25.34 1.07 -0.50
N PHE A 63 -26.16 0.86 0.52
CA PHE A 63 -25.77 1.04 1.92
C PHE A 63 -24.55 0.16 2.26
N TYR A 64 -24.62 -1.14 2.00
CA TYR A 64 -23.53 -2.06 2.33
C TYR A 64 -22.26 -1.78 1.53
N LEU A 65 -22.38 -1.44 0.24
CA LEU A 65 -21.23 -1.11 -0.59
C LEU A 65 -20.56 0.20 -0.13
N LYS A 66 -21.31 1.24 0.22
CA LYS A 66 -20.74 2.47 0.78
C LYS A 66 -20.11 2.24 2.14
N GLN A 67 -20.73 1.45 3.01
CA GLN A 67 -20.15 1.13 4.32
C GLN A 67 -18.81 0.40 4.16
N LYS A 68 -18.74 -0.56 3.22
CA LYS A 68 -17.50 -1.28 2.88
C LYS A 68 -16.44 -0.34 2.27
N ALA A 69 -16.85 0.51 1.33
CA ALA A 69 -15.94 1.48 0.69
C ALA A 69 -15.35 2.44 1.73
N LEU A 70 -16.19 2.96 2.64
CA LEU A 70 -15.78 3.89 3.68
C LEU A 70 -14.82 3.21 4.67
N SER A 71 -15.15 2.01 5.13
CA SER A 71 -14.25 1.24 6.01
C SER A 71 -12.89 0.98 5.37
N LYS A 72 -12.86 0.69 4.06
CA LYS A 72 -11.62 0.42 3.33
C LYS A 72 -10.78 1.68 3.16
N VAL A 73 -11.38 2.81 2.78
CA VAL A 73 -10.62 4.05 2.57
C VAL A 73 -10.07 4.63 3.87
N VAL A 74 -10.80 4.49 4.99
CA VAL A 74 -10.29 4.89 6.32
C VAL A 74 -8.99 4.16 6.63
N MET A 75 -8.98 2.83 6.50
CA MET A 75 -7.80 2.02 6.75
C MET A 75 -6.63 2.39 5.82
N LEU A 76 -6.91 2.55 4.51
CA LEU A 76 -5.88 2.95 3.54
C LEU A 76 -5.30 4.34 3.83
N THR A 77 -6.13 5.27 4.32
CA THR A 77 -5.70 6.62 4.70
C THR A 77 -4.77 6.56 5.92
N GLU A 78 -5.12 5.79 6.94
CA GLU A 78 -4.29 5.61 8.13
C GLU A 78 -2.95 4.95 7.78
N ASP A 79 -2.98 3.89 6.98
CA ASP A 79 -1.79 3.17 6.54
C ASP A 79 -0.87 4.08 5.71
N PHE A 80 -1.42 4.76 4.70
CA PHE A 80 -0.63 5.66 3.87
C PHE A 80 -0.03 6.81 4.68
N ALA A 81 -0.80 7.46 5.55
CA ALA A 81 -0.29 8.52 6.44
C ALA A 81 0.94 8.06 7.22
N LYS A 82 0.87 6.86 7.78
CA LYS A 82 1.94 6.27 8.57
C LYS A 82 3.19 5.97 7.74
N GLN A 83 3.04 5.36 6.56
CA GLN A 83 4.19 5.00 5.72
C GLN A 83 4.85 6.24 5.10
N ALA A 84 4.03 7.19 4.64
CA ALA A 84 4.48 8.45 4.07
C ALA A 84 4.93 9.48 5.13
N GLN A 85 4.75 9.18 6.42
CA GLN A 85 5.06 10.08 7.53
C GLN A 85 4.40 11.46 7.41
N VAL A 86 3.21 11.51 6.80
CA VAL A 86 2.40 12.73 6.65
C VAL A 86 1.25 12.75 7.65
N LYS A 87 0.75 13.95 7.95
CA LYS A 87 -0.35 14.11 8.90
C LYS A 87 -1.67 13.50 8.37
N ALA A 88 -2.24 12.57 9.12
CA ALA A 88 -3.55 11.99 8.84
C ALA A 88 -4.70 12.98 9.18
N PRO A 89 -5.85 12.91 8.46
CA PRO A 89 -7.05 13.69 8.77
C PRO A 89 -7.83 13.07 9.95
N VAL A 90 -7.26 13.13 11.16
CA VAL A 90 -7.77 12.42 12.35
C VAL A 90 -9.26 12.67 12.61
N ASN A 91 -9.72 13.91 12.50
CA ASN A 91 -11.14 14.24 12.73
C ASN A 91 -12.07 13.51 11.74
N LEU A 92 -11.67 13.41 10.47
CA LEU A 92 -12.45 12.72 9.44
C LEU A 92 -12.44 11.20 9.68
N ILE A 93 -11.29 10.64 10.09
CA ILE A 93 -11.14 9.24 10.47
C ILE A 93 -12.06 8.88 11.64
N THR A 94 -12.06 9.68 12.70
CA THR A 94 -12.93 9.45 13.88
C THR A 94 -14.39 9.51 13.49
N GLN A 95 -14.82 10.56 12.78
CA GLN A 95 -16.21 10.70 12.29
C GLN A 95 -16.65 9.49 11.47
N ALA A 96 -15.78 8.97 10.60
CA ALA A 96 -16.09 7.82 9.76
C ALA A 96 -16.16 6.51 10.56
N LYS A 97 -15.25 6.31 11.52
CA LYS A 97 -15.27 5.16 12.43
C LYS A 97 -16.55 5.13 13.27
N ASP A 98 -16.95 6.28 13.80
CA ASP A 98 -18.20 6.43 14.55
C ASP A 98 -19.41 6.15 13.65
N LEU A 99 -19.48 6.74 12.45
CA LEU A 99 -20.55 6.45 11.49
C LEU A 99 -20.65 4.96 11.15
N ILE A 100 -19.53 4.28 10.91
CA ILE A 100 -19.53 2.83 10.63
C ILE A 100 -20.05 2.05 11.84
N LYS A 101 -19.67 2.43 13.05
CA LYS A 101 -20.14 1.79 14.28
C LYS A 101 -21.66 1.96 14.47
N GLU A 102 -22.14 3.19 14.37
CA GLU A 102 -23.57 3.52 14.56
C GLU A 102 -24.45 2.88 13.48
N THR A 103 -23.96 2.79 12.25
CA THR A 103 -24.70 2.14 11.14
C THR A 103 -24.71 0.62 11.26
N LYS A 104 -23.66 -0.01 11.80
CA LYS A 104 -23.66 -1.44 12.14
C LYS A 104 -24.59 -1.78 13.30
N ALA A 105 -24.71 -0.87 14.27
CA ALA A 105 -25.64 -1.01 15.39
C ALA A 105 -27.11 -0.78 14.97
N GLY A 106 -27.36 -0.28 13.75
CA GLY A 106 -28.71 0.02 13.28
C GLY A 106 -29.31 1.31 13.85
N HIS A 107 -28.50 2.15 14.51
CA HIS A 107 -28.96 3.41 15.10
C HIS A 107 -29.25 4.49 14.04
N ILE A 108 -28.66 4.35 12.85
CA ILE A 108 -28.83 5.28 11.74
C ILE A 108 -29.58 4.57 10.61
N PRO A 109 -30.73 5.09 10.13
CA PRO A 109 -31.44 4.54 8.98
C PRO A 109 -30.56 4.46 7.73
N GLN A 110 -30.74 3.41 6.92
CA GLN A 110 -29.90 3.14 5.74
C GLN A 110 -29.88 4.32 4.76
N ALA A 111 -31.04 4.87 4.38
CA ALA A 111 -31.13 6.05 3.51
C ALA A 111 -30.32 7.26 4.02
N SER A 112 -30.37 7.54 5.33
CA SER A 112 -29.60 8.63 5.95
C SER A 112 -28.10 8.30 5.95
N ALA A 113 -27.75 7.07 6.30
CA ALA A 113 -26.37 6.59 6.30
C ALA A 113 -25.74 6.69 4.91
N VAL A 114 -26.45 6.32 3.85
CA VAL A 114 -26.00 6.42 2.46
C VAL A 114 -25.58 7.85 2.12
N LYS A 115 -26.40 8.85 2.46
CA LYS A 115 -26.08 10.27 2.21
C LYS A 115 -24.83 10.73 2.97
N ILE A 116 -24.75 10.40 4.26
CA ILE A 116 -23.62 10.80 5.10
C ILE A 116 -22.32 10.11 4.62
N MET A 117 -22.39 8.82 4.30
CA MET A 117 -21.25 8.06 3.77
C MET A 117 -20.76 8.61 2.43
N THR A 118 -21.64 9.05 1.54
CA THR A 118 -21.24 9.69 0.28
C THR A 118 -20.36 10.91 0.52
N SER A 119 -20.82 11.84 1.37
CA SER A 119 -20.02 13.02 1.72
C SER A 119 -18.70 12.64 2.40
N GLY A 120 -18.72 11.62 3.28
CA GLY A 120 -17.50 11.10 3.91
C GLY A 120 -16.50 10.57 2.89
N LEU A 121 -16.95 9.76 1.93
CA LEU A 121 -16.13 9.16 0.88
C LEU A 121 -15.47 10.23 -0.01
N GLU A 122 -16.22 11.24 -0.43
CA GLU A 122 -15.69 12.35 -1.25
C GLU A 122 -14.62 13.15 -0.49
N ARG A 123 -14.84 13.42 0.80
CA ARG A 123 -13.84 14.06 1.66
C ARG A 123 -12.58 13.21 1.84
N PHE A 124 -12.71 11.89 1.87
CA PHE A 124 -11.54 11.00 1.91
C PHE A 124 -10.78 10.99 0.59
N GLU A 125 -11.46 11.02 -0.56
CA GLU A 125 -10.79 11.15 -1.86
C GLU A 125 -9.97 12.44 -1.94
N GLU A 126 -10.56 13.57 -1.54
CA GLU A 126 -9.88 14.86 -1.46
C GLU A 126 -8.65 14.82 -0.53
N LYS A 127 -8.83 14.34 0.70
CA LYS A 127 -7.74 14.30 1.68
C LYS A 127 -6.64 13.32 1.33
N MET A 128 -6.96 12.20 0.69
CA MET A 128 -5.95 11.30 0.17
C MET A 128 -5.13 11.96 -0.94
N GLY A 129 -5.77 12.70 -1.86
CA GLY A 129 -5.06 13.49 -2.87
C GLY A 129 -4.09 14.50 -2.26
N GLU A 130 -4.55 15.27 -1.26
CA GLU A 130 -3.69 16.21 -0.53
C GLU A 130 -2.50 15.52 0.15
N MET A 131 -2.73 14.36 0.77
CA MET A 131 -1.67 13.61 1.44
C MET A 131 -0.66 13.04 0.46
N ILE A 132 -1.09 12.55 -0.70
CA ILE A 132 -0.20 12.06 -1.75
C ILE A 132 0.69 13.21 -2.24
N ASN A 133 0.12 14.38 -2.54
CA ASN A 133 0.89 15.55 -2.98
C ASN A 133 1.92 16.00 -1.93
N ARG A 134 1.55 15.97 -0.64
CA ARG A 134 2.50 16.24 0.45
C ARG A 134 3.58 15.18 0.51
N ALA A 135 3.22 13.91 0.43
CA ALA A 135 4.18 12.81 0.46
C ALA A 135 5.19 12.92 -0.69
N GLU A 136 4.76 13.30 -1.89
CA GLU A 136 5.63 13.55 -3.04
C GLU A 136 6.63 14.69 -2.80
N THR A 137 6.23 15.71 -2.03
CA THR A 137 7.11 16.84 -1.68
C THR A 137 8.07 16.49 -0.55
N ASP A 138 7.57 15.83 0.49
CA ASP A 138 8.29 15.57 1.75
C ASP A 138 9.18 14.32 1.68
N ASN A 139 8.88 13.38 0.78
CA ASN A 139 9.56 12.07 0.68
C ASN A 139 10.04 11.81 -0.76
N GLN A 140 10.66 12.80 -1.40
CA GLN A 140 11.09 12.72 -2.80
C GLN A 140 11.91 11.47 -3.10
N GLU A 141 12.74 11.02 -2.15
CA GLU A 141 13.54 9.80 -2.23
C GLU A 141 12.71 8.52 -2.46
N CYS A 142 11.48 8.48 -1.97
CA CYS A 142 10.57 7.36 -2.19
C CYS A 142 9.83 7.43 -3.53
N PHE A 143 9.70 8.62 -4.12
CA PHE A 143 9.03 8.84 -5.40
C PHE A 143 10.00 8.92 -6.60
N MET A 144 11.30 9.11 -6.33
CA MET A 144 12.38 9.00 -7.33
C MET A 144 12.67 7.53 -7.67
N LYS A 145 11.71 6.85 -8.29
CA LYS A 145 12.03 5.66 -9.08
C LYS A 145 12.91 6.10 -10.26
N GLU A 146 14.13 5.55 -10.33
CA GLU A 146 15.09 5.65 -11.46
C GLU A 146 15.76 7.01 -11.73
N ARG A 147 16.65 7.47 -10.83
CA ARG A 147 17.78 8.33 -11.28
C ARG A 147 19.18 7.86 -10.90
N VAL A 148 19.30 6.63 -10.38
CA VAL A 148 20.60 5.99 -10.17
C VAL A 148 20.55 4.57 -10.74
N ILE A 149 20.53 4.47 -12.06
CA ILE A 149 21.10 3.30 -12.72
C ILE A 149 22.61 3.39 -12.46
N TYR A 150 23.09 2.57 -11.53
CA TYR A 150 24.46 2.05 -11.47
C TYR A 150 25.56 2.87 -12.16
N THR A 151 26.04 3.95 -11.54
CA THR A 151 27.36 4.52 -11.90
C THR A 151 28.53 3.78 -11.23
N GLU A 152 28.34 2.53 -10.81
CA GLU A 152 29.38 1.70 -10.20
C GLU A 152 29.64 0.39 -10.96
N LYS A 153 29.19 0.30 -12.22
CA LYS A 153 29.62 -0.78 -13.14
C LYS A 153 30.48 -0.31 -14.32
N ASP A 154 30.59 1.00 -14.56
CA ASP A 154 31.47 1.52 -15.64
C ASP A 154 32.90 1.86 -15.18
N SER A 155 33.17 1.91 -13.87
CA SER A 155 34.53 2.08 -13.35
C SER A 155 35.33 0.77 -13.34
N ALA A 156 34.69 -0.39 -13.48
CA ALA A 156 35.35 -1.70 -13.46
C ALA A 156 35.73 -2.23 -14.87
N VAL A 157 35.28 -1.59 -15.96
CA VAL A 157 35.59 -2.03 -17.34
C VAL A 157 36.62 -1.14 -18.05
N LYS A 158 36.99 0.01 -17.48
CA LYS A 158 38.06 0.88 -18.03
C LYS A 158 39.45 0.70 -17.41
N SER A 159 39.63 -0.22 -16.44
CA SER A 159 40.94 -0.49 -15.81
C SER A 159 41.60 -1.83 -16.22
N SER A 160 41.13 -2.49 -17.29
CA SER A 160 41.78 -3.72 -17.82
C SER A 160 42.12 -3.63 -19.31
N LYS A 161 42.21 -2.42 -19.87
CA LYS A 161 42.76 -2.18 -21.23
C LYS A 161 43.96 -1.23 -21.24
N ALA A 162 44.71 -1.20 -20.14
CA ALA A 162 45.96 -0.46 -20.04
C ALA A 162 46.97 -1.20 -19.16
N VAL A 163 47.34 -2.43 -19.54
CA VAL A 163 48.65 -3.01 -19.22
C VAL A 163 49.04 -3.88 -20.41
N ASN A 164 50.26 -3.64 -20.90
CA ASN A 164 50.93 -4.24 -22.06
C ASN A 164 50.83 -5.78 -22.15
#